data_AF-A0A9P7D945-F1
#
_entry.id   AF-A0A9P7D945-F1
#
_cell.length_a   1.000
_cell.length_b   1.000
_cell.length_c   1.000
_cell.angle_alpha   90.00
_cell.angle_beta   90.00
_cell.angle_gamma   90.00
#
_symmetry.space_group_name_H-M   'P 1'
#
loop_
_entity.id
_entity.type
_entity.pdbx_description
1 polymer ?
#
loop_
_entity_poly.entity_id
_entity_poly.type
_entity_poly.pdbx_seq_one_letter_code
_entity_poly.pdbx_strand_id
1 'polypeptide(L)'
;MARKCDWDHALQDAIQSVSIQPSLAGHISEGIAFCGKKQVLAARISFDLASMFTNRDLKTDHFLFLIKAIALFNANEHQEAILRIQELAACPNVDLVACRIVEAYLRVQLGNIALEGARHNEAIEHFTVAANASNLFYKSPIHVTYDEFVVLFGWDLKSLWHTANQQQCYALFRAGSFKAAVESCQSMMDKIDEDMKADLRVWFTLRSKRSLCFPWRWCTRSERLLVKFDTEITFSLVPRR
;
A
#
# COMPACT_ATOMS: atom_id res chain seq x y z
N MET A 1 -11.63 -2.51 13.58
CA MET A 1 -12.19 -1.18 13.37
C MET A 1 -12.10 -0.76 11.93
N ALA A 2 -13.20 -0.26 11.41
CA ALA A 2 -13.12 0.57 10.25
C ALA A 2 -12.48 1.92 10.63
N ARG A 3 -11.50 2.46 9.88
CA ARG A 3 -11.20 3.89 9.97
C ARG A 3 -12.47 4.64 9.59
N LYS A 4 -13.11 5.25 10.59
CA LYS A 4 -14.13 6.25 10.32
C LYS A 4 -13.40 7.32 9.50
N CYS A 5 -13.84 7.62 8.28
CA CYS A 5 -13.24 8.64 7.41
C CYS A 5 -13.49 10.06 7.97
N ASP A 6 -13.33 10.21 9.28
CA ASP A 6 -13.61 11.37 10.10
C ASP A 6 -12.33 12.19 10.22
N TRP A 7 -11.87 12.66 9.06
CA TRP A 7 -10.58 13.34 8.94
C TRP A 7 -10.53 14.67 9.70
N ASP A 8 -11.69 15.26 10.01
CA ASP A 8 -11.79 16.44 10.86
C ASP A 8 -11.32 16.15 12.29
N HIS A 9 -11.89 15.11 12.93
CA HIS A 9 -11.46 14.71 14.28
C HIS A 9 -10.01 14.22 14.28
N ALA A 10 -9.62 13.43 13.27
CA ALA A 10 -8.23 12.97 13.16
C ALA A 10 -7.23 14.13 13.02
N LEU A 11 -7.58 15.17 12.25
CA LEU A 11 -6.73 16.36 12.12
C LEU A 11 -6.68 17.15 13.44
N GLN A 12 -7.83 17.33 14.10
CA GLN A 12 -7.89 18.03 15.39
C GLN A 12 -7.03 17.33 16.44
N ASP A 13 -7.12 16.00 16.55
CA ASP A 13 -6.32 15.20 17.48
C ASP A 13 -4.83 15.31 17.17
N ALA A 14 -4.45 15.28 15.88
CA ALA A 14 -3.06 15.43 15.46
C ALA A 14 -2.50 16.83 15.78
N ILE A 15 -3.25 17.89 15.49
CA ILE A 15 -2.89 19.28 15.83
C ILE A 15 -2.73 19.43 17.35
N GLN A 16 -3.67 18.87 18.12
CA GLN A 16 -3.60 18.92 19.58
C GLN A 16 -2.35 18.18 20.09
N SER A 17 -2.05 16.99 19.56
CA SER A 17 -0.85 16.23 19.90
C SER A 17 0.44 17.03 19.62
N VAL A 18 0.57 17.61 18.43
CA VAL A 18 1.71 18.45 18.04
C VAL A 18 1.83 19.69 18.93
N SER A 19 0.70 20.30 19.33
CA SER A 19 0.70 21.48 20.21
C SER A 19 1.19 21.19 21.63
N ILE A 20 0.96 19.97 22.12
CA ILE A 20 1.43 19.52 23.44
C ILE A 20 2.92 19.21 23.36
N GLN A 21 3.31 18.39 22.38
CA GLN A 21 4.70 18.02 22.17
C GLN A 21 4.94 17.69 20.68
N PRO A 22 5.64 18.55 19.94
CA PRO A 22 6.03 18.25 18.56
C PRO A 22 6.83 16.96 18.48
N SER A 23 6.43 16.07 17.58
CA SER A 23 7.04 14.75 17.41
C SER A 23 6.91 14.26 15.97
N LEU A 24 7.74 13.27 15.61
CA LEU A 24 7.67 12.58 14.31
C LEU A 24 6.27 12.02 14.05
N ALA A 25 5.72 11.28 15.02
CA ALA A 25 4.41 10.65 14.88
C ALA A 25 3.26 11.67 14.81
N GLY A 26 3.35 12.77 15.57
CA GLY A 26 2.38 13.86 15.55
C GLY A 26 2.27 14.50 14.17
N HIS A 27 3.41 14.89 13.58
CA HIS A 27 3.43 15.50 12.25
C HIS A 27 3.12 14.51 11.11
N ILE A 28 3.49 13.23 11.24
CA ILE A 28 3.04 12.19 10.29
C ILE A 28 1.51 12.08 10.30
N SER A 29 0.91 12.01 11.50
CA SER A 29 -0.54 11.89 11.65
C SER A 29 -1.26 13.11 11.10
N GLU A 30 -0.73 14.30 11.36
CA GLU A 30 -1.21 15.57 10.82
C GLU A 30 -1.16 15.58 9.29
N GLY A 31 -0.02 15.18 8.70
CA GLY A 31 0.15 15.07 7.25
C GLY A 31 -0.84 14.10 6.60
N ILE A 32 -1.04 12.93 7.20
CA ILE A 32 -2.04 11.94 6.73
C ILE A 32 -3.46 12.52 6.81
N ALA A 33 -3.81 13.20 7.89
CA ALA A 33 -5.13 13.79 8.07
C ALA A 33 -5.39 14.91 7.03
N PHE A 34 -4.39 15.77 6.77
CA PHE A 34 -4.47 16.76 5.70
C PHE A 34 -4.65 16.12 4.32
N CYS A 35 -3.93 15.03 4.02
CA CYS A 35 -4.15 14.24 2.80
C CYS A 35 -5.59 13.71 2.70
N GLY A 36 -6.14 13.16 3.79
CA GLY A 36 -7.53 12.72 3.86
C GLY A 36 -8.55 13.85 3.59
N LYS A 37 -8.21 15.08 3.97
CA LYS A 37 -8.97 16.30 3.68
C LYS A 37 -8.66 16.93 2.31
N LYS A 38 -7.80 16.31 1.50
CA LYS A 38 -7.33 16.83 0.20
C LYS A 38 -6.60 18.17 0.30
N GLN A 39 -6.01 18.49 1.45
CA GLN A 39 -5.18 19.68 1.67
C GLN A 39 -3.71 19.34 1.43
N VAL A 40 -3.37 19.01 0.17
CA VAL A 40 -2.07 18.44 -0.21
C VAL A 40 -0.89 19.33 0.18
N LEU A 41 -1.02 20.66 0.06
CA LEU A 41 0.05 21.58 0.43
C LEU A 41 0.34 21.54 1.94
N ALA A 42 -0.71 21.58 2.78
CA ALA A 42 -0.57 21.48 4.23
C ALA A 42 0.02 20.13 4.63
N ALA A 43 -0.41 19.04 3.98
CA ALA A 43 0.15 17.72 4.20
C ALA A 43 1.68 17.67 3.92
N ARG A 44 2.13 18.30 2.82
CA ARG A 44 3.57 18.37 2.51
C ARG A 44 4.34 19.09 3.59
N ILE A 45 3.84 20.24 4.06
CA ILE A 45 4.46 21.00 5.14
C ILE A 45 4.58 20.14 6.40
N SER A 46 3.51 19.45 6.81
CA SER A 46 3.57 18.54 7.98
C SER A 46 4.57 17.41 7.79
N PHE A 47 4.65 16.79 6.61
CA PHE A 47 5.67 15.76 6.36
C PHE A 47 7.10 16.32 6.35
N ASP A 48 7.30 17.54 5.86
CA ASP A 48 8.61 18.19 5.88
C ASP A 48 9.01 18.54 7.33
N LEU A 49 8.06 18.97 8.17
CA LEU A 49 8.28 19.12 9.60
C LEU A 49 8.61 17.78 10.27
N ALA A 50 7.88 16.70 9.92
CA ALA A 50 8.18 15.35 10.41
C ALA A 50 9.62 14.92 10.09
N SER A 51 10.14 15.27 8.91
CA SER A 51 11.52 14.93 8.53
C SER A 51 12.58 15.60 9.41
N MET A 52 12.26 16.69 10.10
CA MET A 52 13.19 17.33 11.04
C MET A 52 13.43 16.46 12.30
N PHE A 53 12.52 15.51 12.59
CA PHE A 53 12.59 14.63 13.77
C PHE A 53 13.24 13.28 13.50
N THR A 54 13.67 12.98 12.27
CA THR A 54 14.27 11.68 11.94
C THR A 54 15.72 11.55 12.42
N ASN A 55 16.33 12.64 12.90
CA ASN A 55 17.73 12.69 13.33
C ASN A 55 18.72 12.20 12.25
N ARG A 56 18.34 12.29 10.97
CA ARG A 56 19.10 11.75 9.82
C ARG A 56 19.30 10.23 9.87
N ASP A 57 18.43 9.52 10.58
CA ASP A 57 18.37 8.07 10.51
C ASP A 57 17.78 7.66 9.16
N LEU A 58 18.63 7.11 8.29
CA LEU A 58 18.26 6.74 6.92
C LEU A 58 17.05 5.81 6.86
N LYS A 59 16.89 4.91 7.85
CA LYS A 59 15.76 3.99 7.91
C LYS A 59 14.46 4.75 8.17
N THR A 60 14.48 5.67 9.13
CA THR A 60 13.33 6.51 9.47
C THR A 60 12.99 7.47 8.33
N ASP A 61 13.99 8.09 7.69
CA ASP A 61 13.81 8.95 6.52
C ASP A 61 13.16 8.18 5.35
N HIS A 62 13.66 6.98 5.06
CA HIS A 62 13.08 6.11 4.04
C HIS A 62 11.62 5.78 4.37
N PHE A 63 11.34 5.38 5.60
CA PHE A 63 9.99 5.01 6.03
C PHE A 63 9.02 6.20 5.94
N LEU A 64 9.44 7.39 6.37
CA LEU A 64 8.67 8.62 6.24
C LEU A 64 8.37 8.95 4.77
N PHE A 65 9.34 8.75 3.88
CA PHE A 65 9.15 8.96 2.45
C PHE A 65 8.06 8.02 1.87
N LEU A 66 8.09 6.74 2.25
CA LEU A 66 7.06 5.78 1.83
C LEU A 66 5.68 6.16 2.35
N ILE A 67 5.56 6.57 3.62
CA ILE A 67 4.29 7.08 4.19
C ILE A 67 3.79 8.30 3.40
N LYS A 68 4.66 9.26 3.13
CA LYS A 68 4.32 10.48 2.36
C LYS A 68 3.79 10.11 0.98
N ALA A 69 4.43 9.19 0.26
CA ALA A 69 3.96 8.73 -1.04
C ALA A 69 2.58 8.05 -0.97
N ILE A 70 2.35 7.18 0.01
CA ILE A 70 1.04 6.52 0.22
C ILE A 70 -0.05 7.56 0.56
N ALA A 71 0.25 8.53 1.42
CA ALA A 71 -0.68 9.58 1.80
C ALA A 71 -1.05 10.47 0.61
N LEU A 72 -0.07 10.85 -0.21
CA LEU A 72 -0.28 11.59 -1.46
C LEU A 72 -1.14 10.78 -2.43
N PHE A 73 -0.87 9.49 -2.59
CA PHE A 73 -1.69 8.60 -3.41
C PHE A 73 -3.16 8.63 -2.96
N ASN A 74 -3.41 8.49 -1.66
CA ASN A 74 -4.76 8.54 -1.10
C ASN A 74 -5.45 9.91 -1.23
N ALA A 75 -4.67 10.99 -1.44
CA ALA A 75 -5.17 12.32 -1.75
C ALA A 75 -5.44 12.54 -3.26
N ASN A 76 -5.48 11.48 -4.07
CA ASN A 76 -5.59 11.46 -5.53
C ASN A 76 -4.37 12.00 -6.29
N GLU A 77 -3.21 12.18 -5.63
CA GLU A 77 -1.95 12.57 -6.28
C GLU A 77 -1.20 11.33 -6.81
N HIS A 78 -1.90 10.48 -7.57
CA HIS A 78 -1.40 9.13 -7.91
C HIS A 78 -0.09 9.16 -8.71
N GLN A 79 0.00 10.04 -9.71
CA GLN A 79 1.16 10.10 -10.59
C GLN A 79 2.42 10.55 -9.83
N GLU A 80 2.27 11.58 -8.99
CA GLU A 80 3.37 12.06 -8.15
C GLU A 80 3.79 11.00 -7.13
N ALA A 81 2.84 10.31 -6.49
CA ALA A 81 3.14 9.25 -5.55
C ALA A 81 3.95 8.11 -6.20
N ILE A 82 3.54 7.64 -7.38
CA ILE A 82 4.27 6.60 -8.11
C ILE A 82 5.66 7.09 -8.51
N LEU A 83 5.79 8.30 -9.05
CA LEU A 83 7.07 8.87 -9.46
C LEU A 83 8.05 8.91 -8.28
N ARG A 84 7.60 9.40 -7.12
CA ARG A 84 8.42 9.47 -5.90
C ARG A 84 8.92 8.09 -5.47
N ILE A 85 8.07 7.06 -5.51
CA ILE A 85 8.48 5.69 -5.16
C ILE A 85 9.56 5.17 -6.13
N GLN A 86 9.42 5.46 -7.42
CA GLN A 86 10.39 5.06 -8.43
C GLN A 86 11.73 5.80 -8.28
N GLU A 87 11.69 7.10 -7.99
CA GLU A 87 12.88 7.90 -7.66
C GLU A 87 13.59 7.34 -6.43
N LEU A 88 12.85 7.05 -5.35
CA LEU A 88 13.42 6.45 -4.15
C LEU A 88 14.04 5.09 -4.45
N ALA A 89 13.36 4.24 -5.22
CA ALA A 89 13.87 2.92 -5.61
C ALA A 89 15.13 2.98 -6.49
N ALA A 90 15.41 4.12 -7.14
CA ALA A 90 16.62 4.34 -7.94
C ALA A 90 17.81 4.82 -7.09
N CYS A 91 17.58 5.26 -5.85
CA CYS A 91 18.65 5.70 -4.95
C CYS A 91 19.47 4.50 -4.43
N PRO A 92 20.79 4.64 -4.25
CA PRO A 92 21.60 3.64 -3.57
C PRO A 92 21.25 3.57 -2.07
N ASN A 93 21.47 2.42 -1.44
CA ASN A 93 21.28 2.19 0.01
C ASN A 93 19.83 2.32 0.53
N VAL A 94 18.84 2.18 -0.34
CA VAL A 94 17.43 2.15 0.04
C VAL A 94 16.96 0.73 0.30
N ASP A 95 15.96 0.57 1.16
CA ASP A 95 15.21 -0.69 1.26
C ASP A 95 14.36 -0.89 -0.01
N LEU A 96 14.97 -1.53 -1.00
CA LEU A 96 14.32 -1.81 -2.28
C LEU A 96 13.06 -2.67 -2.11
N VAL A 97 13.04 -3.57 -1.12
CA VAL A 97 11.89 -4.45 -0.88
C VAL A 97 10.71 -3.61 -0.40
N ALA A 98 10.91 -2.68 0.54
CA ALA A 98 9.88 -1.76 0.99
C ALA A 98 9.31 -0.91 -0.17
N CYS A 99 10.18 -0.33 -1.00
CA CYS A 99 9.74 0.41 -2.19
C CYS A 99 8.88 -0.45 -3.13
N ARG A 100 9.26 -1.70 -3.38
CA ARG A 100 8.54 -2.62 -4.27
C ARG A 100 7.22 -3.08 -3.70
N ILE A 101 7.12 -3.26 -2.37
CA ILE A 101 5.86 -3.55 -1.69
C ILE A 101 4.89 -2.37 -1.87
N VAL A 102 5.35 -1.15 -1.61
CA VAL A 102 4.53 0.05 -1.78
C VAL A 102 4.13 0.23 -3.24
N GLU A 103 5.07 0.13 -4.19
CA GLU A 103 4.78 0.22 -5.62
C GLU A 103 3.73 -0.82 -6.05
N ALA A 104 3.90 -2.08 -5.65
CA ALA A 104 2.96 -3.15 -5.97
C ALA A 104 1.55 -2.83 -5.45
N TYR A 105 1.44 -2.37 -4.20
CA TYR A 105 0.17 -2.00 -3.61
C TYR A 105 -0.51 -0.84 -4.37
N LEU A 106 0.22 0.26 -4.60
CA LEU A 106 -0.31 1.43 -5.30
C LEU A 106 -0.73 1.08 -6.75
N ARG A 107 0.02 0.21 -7.42
CA ARG A 107 -0.32 -0.27 -8.77
C ARG A 107 -1.56 -1.16 -8.78
N VAL A 108 -1.77 -2.01 -7.77
CA VAL A 108 -3.05 -2.73 -7.63
C VAL A 108 -4.22 -1.76 -7.49
N GLN A 109 -4.07 -0.69 -6.69
CA GLN A 109 -5.11 0.33 -6.53
C GLN A 109 -5.41 1.06 -7.85
N LEU A 110 -4.38 1.48 -8.59
CA LEU A 110 -4.56 2.09 -9.91
C LEU A 110 -5.23 1.13 -10.90
N GLY A 111 -4.84 -0.14 -10.89
CA GLY A 111 -5.46 -1.16 -11.73
C GLY A 111 -6.96 -1.31 -11.43
N ASN A 112 -7.35 -1.28 -10.15
CA ASN A 112 -8.75 -1.32 -9.74
C ASN A 112 -9.53 -0.08 -10.22
N ILE A 113 -8.97 1.13 -10.05
CA ILE A 113 -9.58 2.38 -10.53
C ILE A 113 -9.76 2.37 -12.05
N ALA A 114 -8.75 1.90 -12.80
CA ALA A 114 -8.83 1.77 -14.24
C ALA A 114 -9.90 0.75 -14.66
N LEU A 115 -9.96 -0.38 -13.96
CA LEU A 115 -10.93 -1.46 -14.21
C LEU A 115 -12.38 -1.01 -13.95
N GLU A 116 -12.62 -0.25 -12.88
CA GLU A 116 -13.93 0.38 -12.57
C GLU A 116 -14.35 1.37 -13.67
N GLY A 117 -13.39 2.12 -14.22
CA GLY A 117 -13.60 3.01 -15.36
C GLY A 117 -13.64 2.32 -16.73
N ALA A 118 -13.72 0.99 -16.79
CA ALA A 118 -13.68 0.18 -18.01
C ALA A 118 -12.42 0.38 -18.90
N ARG A 119 -11.33 0.91 -18.33
CA ARG A 119 -10.03 1.11 -19.00
C ARG A 119 -9.18 -0.16 -18.87
N HIS A 120 -9.61 -1.24 -19.52
CA HIS A 120 -9.04 -2.58 -19.29
C HIS A 120 -7.54 -2.68 -19.63
N ASN A 121 -7.06 -2.02 -20.68
CA ASN A 121 -5.63 -2.06 -21.04
C ASN A 121 -4.73 -1.39 -19.99
N GLU A 122 -5.14 -0.23 -19.47
CA GLU A 122 -4.44 0.47 -18.38
C GLU A 122 -4.47 -0.36 -17.09
N ALA A 123 -5.60 -1.01 -16.80
CA ALA A 123 -5.70 -1.93 -15.67
C ALA A 123 -4.71 -3.11 -15.80
N ILE A 124 -4.63 -3.73 -16.99
CA ILE A 124 -3.68 -4.81 -17.28
C ILE A 124 -2.24 -4.35 -17.05
N GLU A 125 -1.88 -3.16 -17.54
CA GLU A 125 -0.54 -2.60 -17.36
C GLU A 125 -0.19 -2.46 -15.87
N HIS A 126 -1.07 -1.83 -15.10
CA HIS A 126 -0.86 -1.65 -13.67
C HIS A 126 -0.74 -2.98 -12.91
N PHE A 127 -1.64 -3.94 -13.16
CA PHE A 127 -1.55 -5.25 -12.50
C PHE A 127 -0.30 -6.03 -12.92
N THR A 128 0.15 -5.89 -14.17
CA THR A 128 1.40 -6.50 -14.65
C THR A 128 2.60 -5.95 -13.89
N VAL A 129 2.69 -4.63 -13.74
CA VAL A 129 3.76 -3.99 -12.95
C VAL A 129 3.70 -4.43 -11.49
N ALA A 130 2.49 -4.49 -10.89
CA ALA A 130 2.31 -4.94 -9.52
C ALA A 130 2.74 -6.41 -9.30
N ALA A 131 2.36 -7.31 -10.21
CA ALA A 131 2.74 -8.72 -10.15
C ALA A 131 4.27 -8.89 -10.27
N ASN A 132 4.89 -8.13 -11.18
CA ASN A 132 6.35 -8.14 -11.35
C ASN A 132 7.10 -7.61 -10.12
N ALA A 133 6.66 -6.50 -9.54
CA ALA A 133 7.22 -5.97 -8.30
C ALA A 133 7.07 -6.97 -7.15
N SER A 134 5.92 -7.66 -7.08
CA SER A 134 5.62 -8.65 -6.04
C SER A 134 6.45 -9.93 -6.13
N ASN A 135 7.00 -10.27 -7.31
CA ASN A 135 7.85 -11.45 -7.48
C ASN A 135 9.13 -11.39 -6.62
N LEU A 136 9.55 -10.20 -6.20
CA LEU A 136 10.73 -10.03 -5.33
C LEU A 136 10.49 -10.50 -3.90
N PHE A 137 9.24 -10.54 -3.44
CA PHE A 137 8.94 -10.71 -2.02
C PHE A 137 7.85 -11.74 -1.70
N TYR A 138 7.17 -12.34 -2.68
CA TYR A 138 6.05 -13.26 -2.43
C TYR A 138 6.42 -14.51 -1.60
N LYS A 139 7.69 -14.92 -1.57
CA LYS A 139 8.19 -16.05 -0.75
C LYS A 139 8.77 -15.61 0.59
N SER A 140 8.99 -14.32 0.78
CA SER A 140 9.59 -13.78 1.99
C SER A 140 8.51 -13.54 3.05
N PRO A 141 8.81 -13.68 4.35
CA PRO A 141 7.88 -13.41 5.43
C PRO A 141 7.68 -11.89 5.65
N ILE A 142 7.36 -11.15 4.58
CA ILE A 142 7.30 -9.68 4.57
C ILE A 142 6.25 -9.08 5.51
N HIS A 143 5.22 -9.84 5.86
CA HIS A 143 4.19 -9.42 6.79
C HIS A 143 4.75 -9.21 8.21
N VAL A 144 5.87 -9.85 8.56
CA VAL A 144 6.54 -9.63 9.85
C VAL A 144 7.45 -8.41 9.78
N THR A 145 8.17 -8.25 8.65
CA THR A 145 9.16 -7.17 8.48
C THR A 145 8.53 -5.80 8.26
N TYR A 146 7.32 -5.76 7.67
CA TYR A 146 6.63 -4.53 7.29
C TYR A 146 5.23 -4.46 7.91
N ASP A 147 5.09 -4.96 9.14
CA ASP A 147 3.84 -4.92 9.90
C ASP A 147 3.38 -3.47 10.11
N GLU A 148 4.30 -2.49 10.09
CA GLU A 148 3.95 -1.09 10.20
C GLU A 148 3.02 -0.64 9.05
N PHE A 149 3.17 -1.16 7.83
CA PHE A 149 2.22 -0.84 6.74
C PHE A 149 0.87 -1.53 6.92
N VAL A 150 0.87 -2.76 7.45
CA VAL A 150 -0.37 -3.48 7.79
C VAL A 150 -1.14 -2.70 8.85
N VAL A 151 -0.45 -2.23 9.89
CA VAL A 151 -1.03 -1.45 10.98
C VAL A 151 -1.48 -0.06 10.51
N LEU A 152 -0.60 0.67 9.81
CA LEU A 152 -0.84 2.06 9.39
C LEU A 152 -1.78 2.19 8.20
N PHE A 153 -2.03 1.15 7.42
CA PHE A 153 -2.88 1.27 6.25
C PHE A 153 -3.88 0.13 6.06
N GLY A 154 -3.88 -0.87 6.94
CA GLY A 154 -4.76 -2.04 6.84
C GLY A 154 -4.43 -2.91 5.63
N TRP A 155 -3.16 -2.92 5.21
CA TRP A 155 -2.74 -3.65 4.02
C TRP A 155 -2.70 -5.16 4.29
N ASP A 156 -3.19 -5.94 3.32
CA ASP A 156 -3.01 -7.38 3.31
C ASP A 156 -1.79 -7.75 2.45
N LEU A 157 -0.62 -7.66 3.06
CA LEU A 157 0.64 -7.98 2.38
C LEU A 157 0.76 -9.46 2.02
N LYS A 158 0.10 -10.35 2.77
CA LYS A 158 0.13 -11.80 2.52
C LYS A 158 -0.57 -12.15 1.20
N SER A 159 -1.68 -11.49 0.89
CA SER A 159 -2.44 -11.73 -0.33
C SER A 159 -2.08 -10.81 -1.50
N LEU A 160 -1.15 -9.86 -1.32
CA LEU A 160 -0.86 -8.83 -2.33
C LEU A 160 -0.42 -9.40 -3.68
N TRP A 161 0.56 -10.31 -3.69
CA TRP A 161 1.04 -10.95 -4.93
C TRP A 161 -0.10 -11.71 -5.62
N HIS A 162 -0.87 -12.48 -4.86
CA HIS A 162 -1.98 -13.27 -5.38
C HIS A 162 -3.08 -12.37 -5.95
N THR A 163 -3.44 -11.30 -5.23
CA THR A 163 -4.43 -10.30 -5.67
C THR A 163 -3.98 -9.63 -6.97
N ALA A 164 -2.72 -9.23 -7.09
CA ALA A 164 -2.20 -8.61 -8.31
C ALA A 164 -2.34 -9.55 -9.53
N ASN A 165 -1.91 -10.80 -9.40
CA ASN A 165 -1.99 -11.78 -10.48
C ASN A 165 -3.44 -12.16 -10.83
N GLN A 166 -4.31 -12.34 -9.84
CA GLN A 166 -5.74 -12.59 -10.06
C GLN A 166 -6.42 -11.44 -10.80
N GLN A 167 -6.15 -10.20 -10.39
CA GLN A 167 -6.74 -9.04 -11.04
C GLN A 167 -6.19 -8.81 -12.44
N GLN A 168 -4.91 -9.12 -12.69
CA GLN A 168 -4.33 -9.13 -14.03
C GLN A 168 -5.08 -10.10 -14.95
N CYS A 169 -5.26 -11.36 -14.53
CA CYS A 169 -6.01 -12.36 -15.28
C CYS A 169 -7.43 -11.88 -15.57
N TYR A 170 -8.09 -11.30 -14.57
CA TYR A 170 -9.43 -10.76 -14.73
C TYR A 170 -9.49 -9.61 -15.74
N ALA A 171 -8.56 -8.66 -15.66
CA ALA A 171 -8.49 -7.55 -16.59
C ALA A 171 -8.23 -8.03 -18.03
N LEU A 172 -7.37 -9.05 -18.21
CA LEU A 172 -7.13 -9.70 -19.50
C LEU A 172 -8.40 -10.35 -20.06
N PHE A 173 -9.17 -11.06 -19.23
CA PHE A 173 -10.48 -11.60 -19.65
C PHE A 173 -11.45 -10.50 -20.05
N ARG A 174 -11.50 -9.39 -19.29
CA ARG A 174 -12.38 -8.24 -19.59
C ARG A 174 -11.99 -7.53 -20.88
N ALA A 175 -10.70 -7.51 -21.23
CA ALA A 175 -10.20 -6.98 -22.49
C ALA A 175 -10.42 -7.92 -23.70
N GLY A 176 -10.93 -9.15 -23.48
CA GLY A 176 -11.08 -10.17 -24.54
C GLY A 176 -9.78 -10.90 -24.89
N SER A 177 -8.71 -10.69 -24.12
CA SER A 177 -7.38 -11.29 -24.34
C SER A 177 -7.27 -12.68 -23.69
N PHE A 178 -8.15 -13.61 -24.09
CA PHE A 178 -8.28 -14.94 -23.45
C PHE A 178 -6.99 -15.75 -23.42
N LYS A 179 -6.22 -15.76 -24.52
CA LYS A 179 -4.94 -16.48 -24.61
C LYS A 179 -3.96 -16.00 -23.53
N ALA A 180 -3.75 -14.69 -23.45
CA ALA A 180 -2.87 -14.08 -22.46
C ALA A 180 -3.38 -14.28 -21.02
N ALA A 181 -4.70 -14.27 -20.82
CA ALA A 181 -5.28 -14.57 -19.51
C ALA A 181 -4.93 -16.00 -19.07
N VAL A 182 -5.09 -17.00 -19.95
CA VAL A 182 -4.75 -18.40 -19.67
C VAL A 182 -3.25 -18.57 -19.38
N GLU A 183 -2.38 -17.94 -20.18
CA GLU A 183 -0.93 -17.98 -19.98
C GLU A 183 -0.53 -17.37 -18.63
N SER A 184 -1.13 -16.23 -18.25
CA SER A 184 -0.92 -15.60 -16.95
C SER A 184 -1.40 -16.50 -15.79
N CYS A 185 -2.55 -17.15 -15.94
CA CYS A 185 -3.08 -18.10 -14.95
C CYS A 185 -2.14 -19.31 -14.77
N GLN A 186 -1.63 -19.87 -15.87
CA GLN A 186 -0.71 -21.01 -15.84
C GLN A 186 0.60 -20.62 -15.15
N SER A 187 1.20 -19.48 -15.53
CA SER A 187 2.42 -18.98 -14.90
C SER A 187 2.26 -18.77 -13.38
N MET A 188 1.07 -18.33 -12.95
CA MET A 188 0.75 -18.19 -11.53
C MET A 188 0.67 -19.55 -10.84
N MET A 189 -0.06 -20.51 -11.43
CA MET A 189 -0.19 -21.88 -10.89
C MET A 189 1.16 -22.58 -10.74
N ASP A 190 2.10 -22.35 -11.66
CA ASP A 190 3.42 -22.97 -11.62
C ASP A 190 4.30 -22.46 -10.46
N LYS A 191 4.00 -21.29 -9.88
CA LYS A 191 4.81 -20.64 -8.84
C LYS A 191 4.33 -20.86 -7.41
N ILE A 192 3.09 -21.32 -7.22
CA ILE A 192 2.43 -21.44 -5.92
C ILE A 192 2.34 -22.90 -5.44
N ASP A 193 2.21 -23.09 -4.13
CA ASP A 193 1.99 -24.39 -3.52
C ASP A 193 0.59 -24.96 -3.82
N GLU A 194 0.38 -26.25 -3.51
CA GLU A 194 -0.89 -26.94 -3.79
C GLU A 194 -2.09 -26.37 -3.03
N ASP A 195 -1.88 -25.83 -1.83
CA ASP A 195 -2.95 -25.22 -1.04
C ASP A 195 -3.43 -23.92 -1.72
N MET A 196 -2.50 -23.07 -2.14
CA MET A 196 -2.81 -21.86 -2.91
C MET A 196 -3.41 -22.18 -4.29
N LYS A 197 -3.00 -23.27 -4.94
CA LYS A 197 -3.64 -23.73 -6.20
C LYS A 197 -5.10 -24.07 -5.96
N ALA A 198 -5.45 -24.71 -4.84
CA ALA A 198 -6.83 -25.03 -4.51
C ALA A 198 -7.67 -23.76 -4.36
N ASP A 199 -7.17 -22.75 -3.63
CA ASP A 199 -7.83 -21.45 -3.47
C ASP A 199 -8.03 -20.73 -4.82
N LEU A 200 -7.01 -20.75 -5.68
CA LEU A 200 -7.08 -20.15 -7.00
C LEU A 200 -8.14 -20.84 -7.89
N ARG A 201 -8.21 -22.18 -7.86
CA ARG A 201 -9.24 -22.95 -8.59
C ARG A 201 -10.65 -22.62 -8.09
N VAL A 202 -10.84 -22.46 -6.78
CA VAL A 202 -12.12 -22.04 -6.19
C VAL A 202 -12.50 -20.65 -6.70
N TRP A 203 -11.55 -19.72 -6.76
CA TRP A 203 -11.80 -18.39 -7.30
C TRP A 203 -12.28 -18.41 -8.76
N PHE A 204 -11.61 -19.15 -9.64
CA PHE A 204 -12.02 -19.27 -11.05
C PHE A 204 -13.42 -19.87 -11.20
N THR A 205 -13.75 -20.90 -10.42
CA THR A 205 -15.06 -21.57 -10.49
C THR A 205 -16.19 -20.72 -9.92
N LEU A 206 -15.95 -19.95 -8.87
CA LEU A 206 -16.94 -19.01 -8.30
C LEU A 206 -17.23 -17.85 -9.24
N ARG A 207 -16.20 -17.34 -9.95
CA ARG A 207 -16.36 -16.19 -10.85
C ARG A 207 -17.02 -16.56 -12.18
N SER A 208 -16.84 -17.79 -12.68
CA SER A 208 -17.57 -18.24 -13.88
C SER A 208 -19.08 -18.35 -13.65
N LYS A 209 -19.51 -18.55 -12.40
CA LYS A 209 -20.92 -18.68 -12.00
C LYS A 209 -21.60 -17.36 -11.63
N ARG A 210 -20.84 -16.28 -11.40
CA ARG A 210 -21.39 -14.96 -11.04
C ARG A 210 -20.98 -13.92 -12.07
N SER A 211 -21.79 -13.74 -13.10
CA SER A 211 -21.87 -12.46 -13.78
C SER A 211 -22.32 -11.41 -12.77
N LEU A 212 -21.46 -10.42 -12.53
CA LEU A 212 -21.79 -9.12 -11.92
C LEU A 212 -22.49 -9.15 -10.56
N CYS A 213 -21.70 -9.17 -9.48
CA CYS A 213 -21.89 -8.32 -8.29
C CYS A 213 -20.87 -8.73 -7.23
N PHE A 214 -19.90 -7.88 -6.91
CA PHE A 214 -19.60 -7.52 -5.52
C PHE A 214 -18.83 -6.19 -5.49
N PRO A 215 -19.10 -5.33 -4.49
CA PRO A 215 -18.56 -3.98 -4.41
C PRO A 215 -17.29 -3.98 -3.56
N TRP A 216 -16.14 -3.69 -4.17
CA TRP A 216 -14.98 -3.21 -3.44
C TRP A 216 -15.17 -1.71 -3.16
N ARG A 217 -16.20 -1.37 -2.38
CA ARG A 217 -16.20 -0.07 -1.70
C ARG A 217 -15.19 -0.18 -0.57
N TRP A 218 -14.30 0.81 -0.50
CA TRP A 218 -13.43 1.08 0.64
C TRP A 218 -14.21 0.84 1.95
N CYS A 219 -13.94 -0.30 2.59
CA CYS A 219 -14.55 -0.69 3.86
C CYS A 219 -13.48 -1.37 4.71
N THR A 220 -12.46 -0.58 5.05
CA THR A 220 -12.05 -0.32 6.44
C THR A 220 -12.18 -1.52 7.41
N ARG A 221 -11.06 -2.25 7.62
CA ARG A 221 -10.96 -3.36 8.58
C ARG A 221 -9.57 -3.43 9.24
N SER A 222 -9.40 -2.86 10.44
CA SER A 222 -8.58 -3.39 11.57
C SER A 222 -8.49 -2.38 12.75
N GLU A 223 -8.35 -2.88 13.98
CA GLU A 223 -8.47 -2.14 15.25
C GLU A 223 -7.14 -2.12 16.02
N ARG A 224 -6.88 -1.00 16.69
CA ARG A 224 -5.75 -0.63 17.57
C ARG A 224 -4.42 -0.37 16.85
N LEU A 225 -3.74 0.68 17.33
CA LEU A 225 -2.28 0.91 17.41
C LEU A 225 -1.90 2.36 17.05
N LEU A 226 -2.11 3.29 17.99
CA LEU A 226 -1.37 4.56 18.05
C LEU A 226 -0.46 4.63 19.30
N VAL A 227 -0.68 3.76 20.30
CA VAL A 227 0.11 3.74 21.55
C VAL A 227 1.41 2.92 21.42
N LYS A 228 1.52 2.04 20.42
CA LYS A 228 2.70 1.18 20.21
C LYS A 228 3.80 1.84 19.35
N PHE A 229 3.43 2.84 18.56
CA PHE A 229 4.34 3.54 17.64
C PHE A 229 5.41 4.34 18.40
N ASP A 230 5.02 4.99 19.51
CA ASP A 230 5.94 5.72 20.38
C ASP A 230 6.78 4.82 21.29
N THR A 231 6.48 3.52 21.39
CA THR A 231 7.26 2.59 22.22
C THR A 231 8.22 1.73 21.40
N GLU A 232 7.86 1.25 20.22
CA GLU A 232 8.72 0.37 19.42
C GLU A 232 9.83 1.11 18.65
N ILE A 233 9.61 2.37 18.24
CA ILE A 233 10.68 3.21 17.69
C ILE A 233 11.68 3.58 18.78
N THR A 234 11.22 3.84 20.01
CA THR A 234 12.13 4.15 21.13
C THR A 234 12.90 2.91 21.60
N PHE A 235 12.31 1.71 21.57
CA PHE A 235 12.98 0.46 22.00
C PHE A 235 14.02 -0.07 21.00
N SER A 236 13.91 0.26 19.72
CA SER A 236 14.93 -0.10 18.71
C SER A 236 16.11 0.89 18.64
N LEU A 237 16.04 2.00 19.39
CA LEU A 237 17.03 3.09 19.40
C LEU A 237 17.84 3.20 20.72
N VAL A 238 17.64 2.30 21.70
CA VAL A 238 18.50 2.24 22.89
C VAL A 238 19.67 1.29 22.63
N PRO A 239 20.93 1.77 22.61
CA PRO A 239 22.08 0.88 22.52
C PRO A 239 22.11 0.01 23.79
N ARG A 240 22.08 -1.32 23.61
CA ARG A 240 22.40 -2.25 24.70
C ARG A 240 23.84 -1.97 25.12
N ARG A 241 24.01 -1.39 26.31
CA ARG A 241 25.29 -1.35 27.01
C ARG A 241 25.67 -2.73 27.51
#